data_AF-A0A6J5AAA4-F1
#
_entry.id   AF-A0A6J5AAA4-F1
#
_cell.length_a   1.000
_cell.length_b   1.000
_cell.length_c   1.000
_cell.angle_alpha   90.00
_cell.angle_beta   90.00
_cell.angle_gamma   90.00
#
_symmetry.space_group_name_H-M   'P 1'
#
loop_
_entity.id
_entity.type
_entity.pdbx_description
1 polymer ?
#
loop_
_entity_poly.entity_id
_entity_poly.type
_entity_poly.pdbx_seq_one_letter_code
_entity_poly.pdbx_strand_id
1 'polypeptide(L)'
;MRNTITLAANETAIITEKEASLSGAYNEVTLGQYAHLTVDGAEVTFKHITLERLGSRVIELCNGAQLHVGALGFASMGASIIYRIGAGCALTFDASQWDPEVVANTTFDFVSQGSGTLKYFPFINPEWLDCPTVTGYSEGDMLEIAGQGSAQRFQVRDGRIVSANGR
;
A
#
# COMPACT_ATOMS: atom_id res chain seq x y z
N MET A 1 3.54 -24.69 0.22
CA MET A 1 3.68 -23.38 0.89
C MET A 1 2.49 -22.53 0.50
N ARG A 2 1.91 -21.75 1.42
CA ARG A 2 0.77 -20.88 1.10
C ARG A 2 1.30 -19.69 0.32
N ASN A 3 1.23 -19.78 -1.00
CA ASN A 3 1.56 -18.68 -1.90
C ASN A 3 0.35 -17.77 -2.15
N THR A 4 -0.73 -17.99 -1.41
CA THR A 4 -1.98 -17.24 -1.51
C THR A 4 -2.54 -16.94 -0.12
N ILE A 5 -3.22 -15.79 -0.01
CA ILE A 5 -4.03 -15.40 1.14
C ILE A 5 -5.43 -15.10 0.62
N THR A 6 -6.45 -15.55 1.34
CA THR A 6 -7.84 -15.22 1.04
C THR A 6 -8.54 -14.96 2.36
N LEU A 7 -8.97 -13.71 2.56
CA LEU A 7 -9.77 -13.30 3.71
C LEU A 7 -11.19 -13.02 3.26
N ALA A 8 -12.16 -13.65 3.92
CA ALA A 8 -13.57 -13.35 3.74
C ALA A 8 -13.94 -11.96 4.30
N ALA A 9 -15.20 -11.57 4.12
CA ALA A 9 -15.67 -10.29 4.64
C ALA A 9 -15.56 -10.22 6.18
N ASN A 10 -15.01 -9.11 6.69
CA ASN A 10 -14.72 -8.86 8.12
C ASN A 10 -13.70 -9.82 8.74
N GLU A 11 -13.01 -10.63 7.93
CA GLU A 11 -12.00 -11.56 8.45
C GLU A 11 -10.70 -10.84 8.76
N THR A 12 -10.03 -11.33 9.79
CA THR A 12 -8.72 -10.82 10.23
C THR A 12 -7.66 -11.91 10.14
N ALA A 13 -6.47 -11.58 9.65
CA ALA A 13 -5.33 -12.49 9.68
C ALA A 13 -4.02 -11.76 10.01
N ILE A 14 -3.03 -12.51 10.46
CA ILE A 14 -1.69 -12.01 10.81
C ILE A 14 -0.66 -12.85 10.05
N ILE A 15 0.33 -12.17 9.47
CA ILE A 15 1.55 -12.77 8.93
C ILE A 15 2.71 -12.34 9.83
N THR A 16 3.25 -13.29 10.58
CA THR A 16 4.45 -13.12 11.39
C THR A 16 5.69 -13.53 10.61
N GLU A 17 6.86 -13.22 11.14
CA GLU A 17 8.15 -13.67 10.58
C GLU A 17 8.19 -15.19 10.36
N LYS A 18 7.58 -15.97 11.26
CA LYS A 18 7.50 -17.44 11.14
C LYS A 18 6.66 -17.89 9.93
N GLU A 19 5.59 -17.18 9.60
CA GLU A 19 4.82 -17.47 8.39
C GLU A 19 5.56 -17.04 7.12
N ALA A 20 6.32 -15.95 7.18
CA ALA A 20 7.07 -15.40 6.04
C ALA A 20 8.36 -16.19 5.71
N SER A 21 8.98 -16.88 6.69
CA SER A 21 10.34 -17.44 6.61
C SER A 21 10.61 -18.47 5.51
N LEU A 22 9.59 -18.93 4.77
CA LEU A 22 9.73 -19.90 3.69
C LEU A 22 9.87 -19.27 2.30
N SER A 23 9.37 -18.04 2.09
CA SER A 23 9.52 -17.32 0.81
C SER A 23 9.28 -15.81 0.91
N GLY A 24 8.57 -15.32 1.93
CA GLY A 24 8.07 -13.95 2.07
C GLY A 24 7.07 -13.53 0.98
N ALA A 25 7.02 -14.24 -0.15
CA ALA A 25 6.28 -13.86 -1.34
C ALA A 25 4.94 -14.60 -1.45
N TYR A 26 3.87 -13.81 -1.55
CA TYR A 26 2.52 -14.25 -1.85
C TYR A 26 2.17 -13.81 -3.27
N ASN A 27 1.79 -14.76 -4.11
CA ASN A 27 1.43 -14.50 -5.49
C ASN A 27 0.07 -13.81 -5.59
N GLU A 28 -0.89 -14.22 -4.76
CA GLU A 28 -2.25 -13.68 -4.76
C GLU A 28 -2.73 -13.42 -3.32
N VAL A 29 -3.27 -12.23 -3.09
CA VAL A 29 -3.89 -11.84 -1.82
C VAL A 29 -5.29 -11.32 -2.11
N THR A 30 -6.31 -12.07 -1.73
CA THR A 30 -7.70 -11.68 -1.91
C THR A 30 -8.28 -11.20 -0.59
N LEU A 31 -8.79 -9.96 -0.58
CA LEU A 31 -9.34 -9.33 0.62
C LEU A 31 -10.83 -9.03 0.43
N GLY A 32 -11.65 -9.70 1.22
CA GLY A 32 -13.08 -9.43 1.37
C GLY A 32 -13.38 -8.03 1.87
N GLN A 33 -14.64 -7.64 1.81
CA GLN A 33 -15.13 -6.37 2.38
C GLN A 33 -14.77 -6.27 3.88
N TYR A 34 -14.18 -5.16 4.31
CA TYR A 34 -13.78 -4.91 5.72
C TYR A 34 -12.76 -5.91 6.28
N ALA A 35 -12.06 -6.65 5.43
CA ALA A 35 -10.97 -7.53 5.88
C ALA A 35 -9.80 -6.71 6.44
N HIS A 36 -9.12 -7.29 7.43
CA HIS A 36 -7.94 -6.70 8.05
C HIS A 36 -6.78 -7.71 8.06
N LEU A 37 -5.68 -7.36 7.38
CA LEU A 37 -4.47 -8.17 7.36
C LEU A 37 -3.35 -7.44 8.08
N THR A 38 -2.75 -8.07 9.09
CA THR A 38 -1.58 -7.54 9.79
C THR A 38 -0.31 -8.22 9.29
N VAL A 39 0.73 -7.44 9.00
CA VAL A 39 2.11 -7.90 8.80
C VAL A 39 2.89 -7.51 10.05
N ASP A 40 3.34 -8.50 10.81
CA ASP A 40 3.92 -8.34 12.14
C ASP A 40 5.39 -8.78 12.14
N GLY A 41 6.30 -7.80 12.13
CA GLY A 41 7.76 -8.03 12.13
C GLY A 41 8.29 -8.81 10.93
N ALA A 42 7.46 -9.05 9.91
CA ALA A 42 7.79 -9.87 8.76
C ALA A 42 8.23 -9.02 7.55
N GLU A 43 9.09 -9.59 6.71
CA GLU A 43 9.37 -9.08 5.37
C GLU A 43 8.57 -9.89 4.34
N VAL A 44 7.66 -9.23 3.64
CA VAL A 44 6.73 -9.86 2.72
C VAL A 44 6.58 -9.11 1.40
N THR A 45 6.28 -9.86 0.34
CA THR A 45 5.94 -9.32 -0.98
C THR A 45 4.57 -9.84 -1.39
N PHE A 46 3.64 -8.93 -1.69
CA PHE A 46 2.34 -9.24 -2.30
C PHE A 46 2.41 -8.90 -3.78
N LYS A 47 2.50 -9.91 -4.64
CA LYS A 47 2.62 -9.70 -6.09
C LYS A 47 1.33 -9.20 -6.71
N HIS A 48 0.20 -9.72 -6.26
CA HIS A 48 -1.13 -9.30 -6.70
C HIS A 48 -2.07 -9.27 -5.52
N ILE A 49 -2.79 -8.17 -5.36
CA ILE A 49 -3.86 -8.02 -4.37
C ILE A 49 -5.17 -7.82 -5.13
N THR A 50 -6.23 -8.50 -4.70
CA THR A 50 -7.59 -8.35 -5.22
C THR A 50 -8.52 -7.91 -4.10
N LEU A 51 -9.23 -6.80 -4.29
CA LEU A 51 -10.26 -6.35 -3.36
C LEU A 51 -11.66 -6.79 -3.82
N GLU A 52 -12.36 -7.58 -3.02
CA GLU A 52 -13.66 -8.14 -3.40
C GLU A 52 -14.86 -7.33 -2.92
N ARG A 53 -15.70 -6.81 -3.83
CA ARG A 53 -16.91 -6.04 -3.53
C ARG A 53 -16.61 -4.63 -2.98
N LEU A 54 -17.65 -3.82 -2.78
CA LEU A 54 -17.52 -2.47 -2.21
C LEU A 54 -17.06 -2.50 -0.75
N GLY A 55 -16.42 -1.43 -0.27
CA GLY A 55 -16.02 -1.27 1.14
C GLY A 55 -14.52 -1.04 1.33
N SER A 56 -14.12 -0.75 2.56
CA SER A 56 -12.72 -0.50 2.90
C SER A 56 -12.02 -1.77 3.40
N ARG A 57 -10.70 -1.85 3.25
CA ARG A 57 -9.83 -2.90 3.82
C ARG A 57 -8.65 -2.24 4.49
N VAL A 58 -8.04 -2.96 5.42
CA VAL A 58 -6.84 -2.51 6.09
C VAL A 58 -5.74 -3.54 5.91
N ILE A 59 -4.55 -3.06 5.51
CA ILE A 59 -3.30 -3.78 5.71
C ILE A 59 -2.49 -2.99 6.73
N GLU A 60 -2.22 -3.58 7.88
CA GLU A 60 -1.47 -2.93 8.97
C GLU A 60 -0.06 -3.53 9.07
N LEU A 61 0.95 -2.66 9.10
CA LEU A 61 2.35 -3.03 9.30
C LEU A 61 2.75 -2.63 10.72
N CYS A 62 3.26 -3.58 11.50
CA CYS A 62 3.74 -3.31 12.85
C CYS A 62 5.08 -4.02 13.14
N ASN A 63 5.71 -3.64 14.26
CA ASN A 63 6.92 -4.26 14.79
C ASN A 63 8.08 -4.35 13.79
N GLY A 64 8.26 -3.31 12.95
CA GLY A 64 9.35 -3.26 11.96
C GLY A 64 9.07 -4.05 10.68
N ALA A 65 7.82 -4.42 10.42
CA ALA A 65 7.42 -5.11 9.20
C ALA A 65 7.80 -4.34 7.93
N GLN A 66 8.12 -5.11 6.89
CA GLN A 66 8.42 -4.59 5.56
C GLN A 66 7.49 -5.25 4.55
N LEU A 67 6.78 -4.43 3.78
CA LEU A 67 5.85 -4.91 2.75
C LEU A 67 6.22 -4.30 1.40
N HIS A 68 6.38 -5.16 0.40
CA HIS A 68 6.38 -4.78 -1.00
C HIS A 68 5.03 -5.15 -1.63
N VAL A 69 4.34 -4.16 -2.20
CA VAL A 69 3.09 -4.35 -2.94
C VAL A 69 3.36 -4.14 -4.42
N GLY A 70 3.12 -5.19 -5.21
CA GLY A 70 3.20 -5.21 -6.67
C GLY A 70 1.89 -4.71 -7.30
N ALA A 71 1.10 -5.59 -7.92
CA ALA A 71 -0.17 -5.25 -8.55
C ALA A 71 -1.35 -5.18 -7.56
N LEU A 72 -2.31 -4.28 -7.78
CA LEU A 72 -3.60 -4.22 -7.09
C LEU A 72 -4.73 -4.13 -8.11
N GLY A 73 -5.71 -5.03 -7.98
CA GLY A 73 -6.92 -5.06 -8.76
C GLY A 73 -8.16 -4.84 -7.89
N PHE A 74 -9.11 -4.05 -8.39
CA PHE A 74 -10.42 -3.89 -7.78
C PHE A 74 -11.45 -4.72 -8.53
N ALA A 75 -12.15 -5.60 -7.81
CA ALA A 75 -13.24 -6.37 -8.41
C ALA A 75 -14.53 -5.56 -8.57
N SER A 76 -14.63 -4.35 -7.99
CA SER A 76 -15.82 -3.50 -8.06
C SER A 76 -15.53 -2.03 -7.72
N MET A 77 -16.35 -1.13 -8.28
CA MET A 77 -16.40 0.28 -7.89
C MET A 77 -16.69 0.46 -6.38
N GLY A 78 -16.07 1.45 -5.76
CA GLY A 78 -16.23 1.75 -4.32
C GLY A 78 -15.46 0.82 -3.38
N ALA A 79 -14.55 0.01 -3.91
CA ALA A 79 -13.52 -0.65 -3.12
C ALA A 79 -12.42 0.35 -2.75
N SER A 80 -11.98 0.34 -1.49
CA SER A 80 -10.83 1.12 -1.04
C SER A 80 -9.94 0.29 -0.11
N ILE A 81 -8.70 0.77 0.07
CA ILE A 81 -7.73 0.14 0.96
C ILE A 81 -6.92 1.19 1.71
N ILE A 82 -6.63 0.90 2.97
CA ILE A 82 -5.77 1.68 3.85
C ILE A 82 -4.57 0.83 4.21
N TYR A 83 -3.38 1.34 3.96
CA TYR A 83 -2.13 0.79 4.48
C TYR A 83 -1.72 1.59 5.71
N ARG A 84 -1.79 0.96 6.88
CA ARG A 84 -1.35 1.56 8.15
C ARG A 84 0.13 1.25 8.37
N ILE A 85 0.98 2.28 8.35
CA ILE A 85 2.43 2.14 8.45
C ILE A 85 2.85 2.46 9.88
N GLY A 86 3.17 1.42 10.65
CA GLY A 86 3.62 1.53 12.04
C GLY A 86 5.07 1.98 12.20
N ALA A 87 5.48 2.14 13.47
CA ALA A 87 6.82 2.61 13.80
C ALA A 87 7.89 1.63 13.28
N GLY A 88 8.95 2.18 12.67
CA GLY A 88 10.03 1.41 12.05
C GLY A 88 9.61 0.52 10.87
N CYS A 89 8.37 0.61 10.39
CA CYS A 89 7.87 -0.20 9.29
C CYS A 89 8.13 0.48 7.94
N ALA A 90 8.22 -0.34 6.88
CA ALA A 90 8.44 0.13 5.52
C ALA A 90 7.43 -0.44 4.54
N LEU A 91 6.85 0.42 3.72
CA LEU A 91 6.00 0.08 2.60
C LEU A 91 6.66 0.50 1.29
N THR A 92 6.90 -0.46 0.40
CA THR A 92 7.14 -0.19 -1.01
C THR A 92 5.88 -0.48 -1.80
N PHE A 93 5.41 0.51 -2.56
CA PHE A 93 4.16 0.42 -3.28
C PHE A 93 4.35 0.75 -4.76
N ASP A 94 4.24 -0.28 -5.60
CA ASP A 94 4.43 -0.16 -7.04
C ASP A 94 3.10 -0.03 -7.79
N ALA A 95 2.63 1.20 -7.97
CA ALA A 95 1.42 1.50 -8.73
C ALA A 95 1.66 1.63 -10.24
N SER A 96 2.85 1.32 -10.75
CA SER A 96 3.22 1.59 -12.14
C SER A 96 2.34 0.89 -13.18
N GLN A 97 1.69 -0.21 -12.81
CA GLN A 97 0.83 -1.03 -13.67
C GLN A 97 -0.67 -0.90 -13.34
N TRP A 98 -1.07 0.05 -12.49
CA TRP A 98 -2.41 0.07 -11.91
C TRP A 98 -3.36 1.02 -12.64
N ASP A 99 -4.65 0.77 -12.51
CA ASP A 99 -5.66 1.74 -12.93
C ASP A 99 -5.64 2.97 -12.00
N PRO A 100 -5.71 4.21 -12.51
CA PRO A 100 -5.73 5.39 -11.66
C PRO A 100 -6.88 5.45 -10.64
N GLU A 101 -8.04 4.84 -10.93
CA GLU A 101 -9.13 4.74 -9.94
C GLU A 101 -8.68 3.93 -8.71
N VAL A 102 -7.83 2.92 -8.93
CA VAL A 102 -7.23 2.12 -7.84
C VAL A 102 -6.31 2.98 -6.98
N VAL A 103 -5.52 3.84 -7.62
CA VAL A 103 -4.62 4.79 -6.95
C VAL A 103 -5.43 5.78 -6.11
N ALA A 104 -6.48 6.37 -6.66
CA ALA A 104 -7.33 7.35 -5.98
C ALA A 104 -8.04 6.79 -4.73
N ASN A 105 -8.32 5.49 -4.71
CA ASN A 105 -8.97 4.78 -3.60
C ASN A 105 -8.00 4.12 -2.62
N THR A 106 -6.70 4.43 -2.72
CA THR A 106 -5.67 3.99 -1.78
C THR A 106 -5.37 5.10 -0.78
N THR A 107 -5.29 4.73 0.51
CA THR A 107 -4.79 5.62 1.57
C THR A 107 -3.54 5.02 2.22
N PHE A 108 -2.52 5.85 2.40
CA PHE A 108 -1.36 5.57 3.25
C PHE A 108 -1.51 6.32 4.56
N ASP A 109 -1.68 5.59 5.65
CA ASP A 109 -1.89 6.14 6.99
C ASP A 109 -0.65 5.88 7.86
N PHE A 110 0.14 6.91 8.10
CA PHE A 110 1.29 6.82 8.99
C PHE A 110 0.81 6.82 10.44
N VAL A 111 1.04 5.72 11.15
CA VAL A 111 0.83 5.58 12.60
C VAL A 111 2.17 5.37 13.32
N SER A 112 3.25 5.74 12.63
CA SER A 112 4.66 5.52 12.96
C SER A 112 5.31 6.56 13.86
N GLN A 113 4.67 7.73 14.00
CA GLN A 113 5.17 8.85 14.81
C GLN A 113 6.58 9.31 14.39
N GLY A 114 6.85 9.42 13.08
CA GLY A 114 8.11 9.96 12.57
C GLY A 114 9.20 8.93 12.29
N SER A 115 8.85 7.65 12.12
CA SER A 115 9.80 6.57 11.85
C SER A 115 9.37 5.61 10.73
N GLY A 116 8.23 5.88 10.10
CA GLY A 116 7.65 5.07 9.04
C GLY A 116 8.24 5.43 7.69
N THR A 117 8.28 4.46 6.79
CA THR A 117 8.78 4.66 5.43
C THR A 117 7.74 4.26 4.40
N LEU A 118 7.49 5.14 3.43
CA LEU A 118 6.77 4.85 2.20
C LEU A 118 7.66 5.20 0.99
N LYS A 119 7.89 4.19 0.14
CA LYS A 119 8.46 4.35 -1.20
C LYS A 119 7.37 4.08 -2.24
N TYR A 120 6.94 5.12 -2.94
CA TYR A 120 5.82 5.06 -3.88
C TYR A 120 6.32 5.15 -5.33
N PHE A 121 5.99 4.17 -6.16
CA PHE A 121 6.21 4.24 -7.62
C PHE A 121 4.87 4.55 -8.29
N PRO A 122 4.70 5.75 -8.87
CA PRO A 122 3.42 6.18 -9.40
C PRO A 122 3.09 5.51 -10.74
N PHE A 123 1.80 5.46 -11.07
CA PHE A 123 1.34 5.20 -12.43
C PHE A 123 1.75 6.35 -13.36
N ILE A 124 2.33 6.04 -14.53
CA ILE A 124 2.95 7.04 -15.42
C ILE A 124 2.13 7.21 -16.71
N ASN A 125 0.81 7.43 -16.62
CA ASN A 125 0.03 7.95 -17.74
C ASN A 125 0.00 9.49 -17.67
N PRO A 126 0.41 10.22 -18.73
CA PRO A 126 0.47 11.69 -18.71
C PRO A 126 -0.87 12.39 -18.50
N GLU A 127 -2.00 11.75 -18.82
CA GLU A 127 -3.32 12.38 -18.71
C GLU A 127 -3.97 12.20 -17.33
N TRP A 128 -3.40 11.35 -16.47
CA TRP A 128 -3.99 10.95 -15.20
C TRP A 128 -3.05 11.31 -14.05
N LEU A 129 -3.52 12.17 -13.16
CA LEU A 129 -2.73 12.79 -12.09
C LEU A 129 -3.30 12.48 -10.70
N ASP A 130 -4.15 11.47 -10.61
CA ASP A 130 -4.71 11.02 -9.33
C ASP A 130 -3.60 10.56 -8.40
N CYS A 131 -3.74 10.94 -7.14
CA CYS A 131 -2.78 10.65 -6.09
C CYS A 131 -3.49 9.83 -5.00
N PRO A 132 -2.80 8.87 -4.38
CA PRO A 132 -3.31 8.25 -3.17
C PRO A 132 -3.37 9.28 -2.05
N THR A 133 -4.28 9.07 -1.10
CA THR A 133 -4.36 9.93 0.09
C THR A 133 -3.23 9.56 1.05
N VAL A 134 -2.59 10.56 1.66
CA VAL A 134 -1.61 10.36 2.74
C VAL A 134 -2.11 11.05 4.01
N THR A 135 -2.18 10.30 5.11
CA THR A 135 -2.60 10.78 6.44
C THR A 135 -1.59 10.40 7.51
N GLY A 136 -1.65 11.07 8.66
CA GLY A 136 -0.83 10.73 9.82
C GLY A 136 0.67 11.06 9.70
N TYR A 137 1.12 11.55 8.53
CA TYR A 137 2.51 11.93 8.30
C TYR A 137 3.00 12.89 9.39
N SER A 138 4.14 12.54 9.99
CA SER A 138 4.82 13.31 11.01
C SER A 138 6.25 13.60 10.59
N GLU A 139 6.85 14.65 11.16
CA GLU A 139 8.27 14.93 10.96
C GLU A 139 9.12 13.71 11.35
N GLY A 140 10.04 13.32 10.48
CA GLY A 140 10.84 12.09 10.61
C GLY A 140 10.35 10.93 9.75
N ASP A 141 9.06 10.89 9.38
CA ASP A 141 8.56 9.90 8.41
C ASP A 141 9.19 10.16 7.04
N MET A 142 9.57 9.06 6.37
CA MET A 142 10.10 9.11 5.00
C MET A 142 8.99 8.83 4.01
N LEU A 143 8.71 9.83 3.16
CA LEU A 143 7.83 9.70 2.01
C LEU A 143 8.64 9.98 0.75
N GLU A 144 8.92 8.95 -0.03
CA GLU A 144 9.72 9.03 -1.26
C GLU A 144 8.83 8.68 -2.46
N ILE A 145 8.92 9.48 -3.53
CA ILE A 145 8.38 9.09 -4.83
C ILE A 145 9.52 8.63 -5.73
N ALA A 146 9.48 7.37 -6.14
CA ALA A 146 10.48 6.71 -6.94
C ALA A 146 9.99 6.45 -8.37
N GLY A 147 10.90 6.03 -9.26
CA GLY A 147 10.55 5.58 -10.61
C GLY A 147 10.04 6.68 -11.57
N GLN A 148 10.04 7.94 -11.16
CA GLN A 148 9.73 9.04 -12.07
C GLN A 148 10.90 9.31 -13.02
N GLY A 149 10.61 9.61 -14.29
CA GLY A 149 11.60 10.05 -15.26
C GLY A 149 12.15 11.45 -14.97
N SER A 150 12.92 12.01 -15.90
CA SER A 150 13.49 13.36 -15.78
C SER A 150 12.44 14.46 -15.57
N ALA A 151 11.24 14.27 -16.13
CA ALA A 151 10.08 15.10 -15.84
C ALA A 151 9.36 14.57 -14.59
N GLN A 152 9.57 15.23 -13.45
CA GLN A 152 8.85 14.92 -12.22
C GLN A 152 7.38 15.33 -12.38
N ARG A 153 6.48 14.34 -12.31
CA ARG A 153 5.02 14.52 -12.41
C ARG A 153 4.34 14.54 -11.06
N PHE A 154 4.95 13.96 -10.04
CA PHE A 154 4.46 13.98 -8.68
C PHE A 154 5.57 14.44 -7.75
N GLN A 155 5.20 15.09 -6.66
CA GLN A 155 6.13 15.57 -5.65
C GLN A 155 5.54 15.40 -4.26
N VAL A 156 6.42 15.38 -3.26
CA VAL A 156 6.02 15.41 -1.86
C VAL A 156 5.92 16.86 -1.40
N ARG A 157 4.77 17.24 -0.86
CA ARG A 157 4.53 18.56 -0.27
C ARG A 157 3.74 18.41 1.01
N ASP A 158 4.29 18.90 2.11
CA ASP A 158 3.65 18.89 3.44
C ASP A 158 3.12 17.50 3.84
N GLY A 159 3.94 16.45 3.62
CA GLY A 159 3.56 15.07 3.93
C GLY A 159 2.54 14.43 3.00
N ARG A 160 2.28 15.03 1.83
CA ARG A 160 1.32 14.55 0.83
C ARG A 160 1.97 14.31 -0.51
N ILE A 161 1.40 13.41 -1.30
CA ILE A 161 1.74 13.22 -2.71
C ILE A 161 0.82 14.14 -3.52
N VAL A 162 1.41 15.03 -4.32
CA VAL A 162 0.66 15.96 -5.18
C VAL A 162 1.21 15.93 -6.59
N SER A 163 0.35 16.19 -7.58
CA SER A 163 0.80 16.42 -8.95
C SER A 163 1.68 17.66 -9.05
N ALA A 164 2.77 17.57 -9.81
CA ALA A 164 3.70 18.66 -10.07
C ALA A 164 3.10 19.79 -10.92
N ASN A 165 2.09 19.46 -11.74
CA ASN A 165 1.39 20.42 -12.62
C ASN A 165 0.07 20.94 -12.02
N GLY A 166 -0.30 20.48 -10.82
CA GLY A 166 -1.50 20.93 -10.13
C GLY A 166 -1.32 22.32 -9.50
N ARG A 167 -2.17 23.26 -9.89
CA ARG A 167 -2.42 24.51 -9.16
C ARG A 167 -3.02 24.22 -7.78
#